data_AF-A0AAU5T1U4-F1
#
_entry.id   AF-A0AAU5T1U4-F1
#
_cell.length_a   1.000
_cell.length_b   1.000
_cell.length_c   1.000
_cell.angle_alpha   90.00
_cell.angle_beta   90.00
_cell.angle_gamma   90.00
#
_symmetry.space_group_name_H-M   'P 1'
#
loop_
_entity.id
_entity.type
_entity.pdbx_description
1 polymer ?
#
loop_
_entity_poly.entity_id
_entity_poly.type
_entity_poly.pdbx_seq_one_letter_code
_entity_poly.pdbx_strand_id
1 'polypeptide(L)'
;MTTPEALPPGLNWVTADRAAALWMVRRRFVPQVASTHGVGTKEQKSYGTLGESTFTVYSYAEVQRVVAELESGEVVLDPSWRVDTKEGIRGARRDTLATCGCVVLMLAVVIAVAVLSS
;
A
#
# COMPACT_ATOMS: atom_id res chain seq x y z
N MET A 1 26.89 -8.46 -25.13
CA MET A 1 27.13 -8.49 -23.67
C MET A 1 26.60 -7.16 -23.15
N THR A 2 25.33 -7.13 -22.77
CA THR A 2 24.66 -5.88 -22.39
C THR A 2 24.88 -5.70 -20.89
N THR A 3 25.70 -4.71 -20.53
CA THR A 3 25.93 -4.28 -19.15
C THR A 3 24.58 -4.03 -18.47
N PRO A 4 24.29 -4.61 -17.29
CA PRO A 4 23.07 -4.26 -16.56
C PRO A 4 23.16 -2.79 -16.19
N GLU A 5 22.23 -1.99 -16.73
CA GLU A 5 22.10 -0.57 -16.42
C GLU A 5 21.86 -0.44 -14.92
N ALA A 6 22.91 -0.03 -14.19
CA ALA A 6 22.81 0.19 -12.76
C ALA A 6 21.82 1.32 -12.52
N LEU A 7 20.75 1.02 -11.77
CA LEU A 7 19.72 1.99 -11.42
C LEU A 7 20.34 3.26 -10.83
N PRO A 8 19.83 4.46 -11.20
CA PRO A 8 20.32 5.72 -10.65
C PRO A 8 20.35 5.68 -9.12
N PRO A 9 21.43 6.15 -8.47
CA PRO A 9 21.53 6.19 -7.02
C PRO A 9 20.45 7.12 -6.46
N GLY A 10 19.36 6.52 -5.98
CA GLY A 10 18.13 7.21 -5.58
C GLY A 10 16.84 6.48 -5.95
N LEU A 11 16.87 5.56 -6.92
CA LEU A 11 15.73 4.73 -7.33
C LEU A 11 15.61 3.39 -6.56
N ASN A 12 16.45 3.15 -5.55
CA ASN A 12 16.49 1.87 -4.82
C ASN A 12 15.27 1.63 -3.93
N TRP A 13 14.42 2.64 -3.73
CA TRP A 13 13.27 2.57 -2.85
C TRP A 13 12.02 3.07 -3.55
N VAL A 14 10.90 2.39 -3.36
CA VAL A 14 9.60 2.75 -3.91
C VAL A 14 8.57 2.93 -2.81
N THR A 15 7.61 3.81 -3.05
CA THR A 15 6.48 4.02 -2.14
C THR A 15 5.53 2.82 -2.12
N ALA A 16 4.72 2.72 -1.08
CA ALA A 16 3.67 1.70 -0.98
C ALA A 16 2.72 1.73 -2.20
N ASP A 17 2.42 2.91 -2.74
CA ASP A 17 1.52 3.07 -3.90
C ASP A 17 2.11 2.46 -5.17
N ARG A 18 3.42 2.64 -5.38
CA ARG A 18 4.09 2.06 -6.54
C ARG A 18 4.26 0.55 -6.40
N ALA A 19 4.57 0.05 -5.20
CA ALA A 19 4.62 -1.39 -4.93
C ALA A 19 3.23 -2.05 -5.11
N ALA A 20 2.17 -1.40 -4.63
CA ALA A 20 0.79 -1.85 -4.81
C ALA A 20 0.41 -2.02 -6.29
N ALA A 21 0.76 -1.03 -7.11
CA ALA A 21 0.49 -1.06 -8.55
C ALA A 21 1.24 -2.19 -9.26
N LEU A 22 2.52 -2.41 -8.91
CA LEU A 22 3.36 -3.45 -9.51
C LEU A 22 2.88 -4.86 -9.19
N TRP A 23 2.45 -5.11 -7.95
CA TRP A 23 1.95 -6.43 -7.53
C TRP A 23 0.46 -6.64 -7.81
N MET A 24 -0.23 -5.62 -8.36
CA MET A 24 -1.69 -5.59 -8.50
C MET A 24 -2.42 -5.93 -7.20
N VAL A 25 -1.97 -5.36 -6.08
CA VAL A 25 -2.60 -5.53 -4.76
C VAL A 25 -3.17 -4.23 -4.22
N ARG A 26 -4.11 -4.35 -3.29
CA ARG A 26 -4.62 -3.21 -2.53
C ARG A 26 -3.52 -2.67 -1.61
N ARG A 27 -3.37 -1.34 -1.58
CA ARG A 27 -2.33 -0.62 -0.81
C ARG A 27 -2.17 -1.12 0.64
N ARG A 28 -3.28 -1.43 1.32
CA ARG A 28 -3.28 -1.89 2.72
C ARG A 28 -2.57 -3.22 2.95
N PHE A 29 -2.44 -4.06 1.92
CA PHE A 29 -1.77 -5.37 2.02
C PHE A 29 -0.33 -5.34 1.54
N VAL A 30 0.16 -4.20 1.03
CA VAL A 30 1.57 -4.04 0.63
C VAL A 30 2.53 -4.41 1.78
N PRO A 31 2.32 -3.98 3.04
CA PRO A 31 3.20 -4.39 4.14
C PRO A 31 3.19 -5.90 4.36
N GLN A 32 2.03 -6.53 4.19
CA GLN A 32 1.87 -7.97 4.40
C GLN A 32 2.57 -8.77 3.30
N VAL A 33 2.35 -8.41 2.02
CA VAL A 33 3.07 -8.98 0.87
C VAL A 33 4.58 -8.78 1.04
N ALA A 34 5.03 -7.57 1.40
CA ALA A 34 6.44 -7.29 1.63
C ALA A 34 7.03 -8.20 2.72
N SER A 35 6.33 -8.36 3.85
CA SER A 35 6.79 -9.23 4.95
C SER A 35 6.86 -10.71 4.56
N THR A 36 5.86 -11.20 3.80
CA THR A 36 5.78 -12.61 3.38
C THR A 36 6.89 -12.95 2.38
N HIS A 37 7.23 -12.02 1.49
CA HIS A 37 8.21 -12.24 0.42
C HIS A 37 9.61 -11.71 0.75
N GLY A 38 9.84 -11.22 1.97
CA GLY A 38 11.15 -10.74 2.41
C GLY A 38 11.63 -9.48 1.69
N VAL A 39 10.71 -8.55 1.40
CA VAL A 39 11.03 -7.25 0.83
C VAL A 39 11.47 -6.31 1.94
N GLY A 40 12.69 -5.79 1.82
CA GLY A 40 13.27 -4.80 2.71
C GLY A 40 12.48 -3.51 2.73
N THR A 41 12.23 -3.02 3.94
CA THR A 41 11.51 -1.78 4.20
C THR A 41 12.39 -0.76 4.90
N LYS A 42 12.16 0.52 4.62
CA LYS A 42 12.82 1.63 5.30
C LYS A 42 11.81 2.72 5.61
N GLU A 43 11.92 3.35 6.78
CA GLU A 43 11.19 4.58 7.06
C GLU A 43 11.88 5.77 6.39
N GLN A 44 11.10 6.55 5.68
CA GLN A 44 11.52 7.79 5.05
C GLN A 44 10.72 8.95 5.62
N LYS A 45 11.45 9.99 6.00
CA LYS A 45 10.89 11.26 6.43
C LYS A 45 10.79 12.19 5.23
N SER A 46 9.67 12.90 5.14
CA SER A 46 9.49 14.00 4.22
C SER A 46 9.05 15.23 4.99
N TYR A 47 9.61 16.38 4.59
CA TYR A 47 9.31 17.66 5.18
C TYR A 47 8.39 18.42 4.22
N GLY A 48 7.14 18.58 4.61
CA GLY A 48 6.15 19.36 3.89
C GLY A 48 5.84 20.67 4.60
N THR A 49 5.01 21.51 3.98
CA THR A 49 4.54 22.78 4.56
C THR A 49 3.79 22.58 5.89
N LEU A 50 3.21 21.39 6.10
CA LEU A 50 2.48 21.02 7.32
C LEU A 50 3.36 20.30 8.36
N GLY A 51 4.68 20.23 8.13
CA GLY A 51 5.63 19.58 9.04
C GLY A 51 6.18 18.25 8.53
N GLU A 52 6.75 17.48 9.45
CA GLU A 52 7.39 16.20 9.18
C GLU A 52 6.35 15.08 9.02
N SER A 53 6.42 14.35 7.92
CA SER A 53 5.63 13.16 7.66
C SER A 53 6.56 11.98 7.46
N THR A 54 6.30 10.87 8.16
CA THR A 54 7.05 9.62 8.00
C THR A 54 6.23 8.63 7.19
N PHE A 55 6.84 8.01 6.19
CA PHE A 55 6.23 6.96 5.38
C PHE A 55 7.21 5.81 5.13
N THR A 56 6.68 4.61 4.94
CA THR A 56 7.49 3.43 4.62
C THR A 56 7.74 3.33 3.12
N VAL A 57 8.99 3.05 2.76
CA VAL A 57 9.42 2.71 1.40
C VAL A 57 9.98 1.29 1.33
N TYR A 58 9.92 0.70 0.15
CA TYR A 58 10.24 -0.70 -0.12
C TYR A 58 11.38 -0.80 -1.14
N SER A 59 12.28 -1.75 -0.98
CA SER A 59 13.41 -1.96 -1.90
C SER A 59 12.91 -2.27 -3.31
N TYR A 60 13.33 -1.47 -4.29
CA TYR A 60 12.90 -1.64 -5.68
C TYR A 60 13.34 -2.98 -6.26
N ALA A 61 14.57 -3.42 -5.99
CA ALA A 61 15.10 -4.67 -6.51
C ALA A 61 14.29 -5.89 -6.01
N GLU A 62 13.91 -5.87 -4.74
CA GLU A 62 13.12 -6.95 -4.13
C GLU A 62 11.66 -6.88 -4.57
N VAL A 63 11.11 -5.67 -4.76
CA VAL A 63 9.79 -5.49 -5.36
C VAL A 63 9.74 -6.08 -6.77
N GLN A 64 10.77 -5.84 -7.59
CA GLN A 64 10.89 -6.40 -8.95
C GLN A 64 11.09 -7.91 -8.94
N ARG A 65 11.84 -8.45 -7.97
CA ARG A 65 11.96 -9.91 -7.78
C ARG A 65 10.59 -10.53 -7.56
N VAL A 66 9.78 -9.94 -6.66
CA VAL A 66 8.41 -10.43 -6.41
C VAL A 66 7.55 -10.30 -7.66
N VAL A 67 7.67 -9.23 -8.46
CA VAL A 67 6.96 -9.12 -9.74
C VAL A 67 7.31 -10.29 -10.66
N ALA A 68 8.60 -10.60 -10.82
CA ALA A 68 9.04 -11.72 -11.65
C ALA A 68 8.52 -13.08 -11.15
N GLU A 69 8.49 -13.30 -9.84
CA GLU A 69 7.94 -14.50 -9.20
C GLU A 69 6.41 -14.63 -9.39
N LEU A 70 5.71 -13.49 -9.45
CA LEU A 70 4.26 -13.45 -9.75
C LEU A 70 3.99 -13.74 -11.22
N GLU A 71 4.81 -13.20 -12.13
CA GLU A 71 4.68 -13.42 -13.58
C GLU A 71 5.05 -14.86 -13.97
N SER A 72 6.02 -15.47 -13.28
CA SER A 72 6.37 -16.89 -13.47
C SER A 72 5.32 -17.84 -12.91
N GLY A 73 4.42 -17.35 -12.03
CA GLY A 73 3.45 -18.16 -11.30
C GLY A 73 4.06 -18.97 -10.15
N GLU A 74 5.33 -18.74 -9.82
CA GLU A 74 6.01 -19.34 -8.67
C GLU A 74 5.42 -18.84 -7.35
N VAL A 75 4.94 -17.60 -7.34
CA VAL A 75 4.20 -17.01 -6.24
C VAL A 75 2.77 -16.70 -6.67
N VAL A 76 1.82 -17.08 -5.81
CA VAL A 76 0.41 -16.69 -5.94
C VAL A 76 0.02 -15.88 -4.71
N LEU A 77 -0.44 -14.66 -4.93
CA LEU A 77 -1.00 -13.83 -3.85
C LEU A 77 -2.43 -14.24 -3.54
N ASP A 78 -2.83 -14.06 -2.29
CA ASP A 78 -4.21 -14.28 -1.86
C ASP A 78 -5.17 -13.45 -2.76
N PRO A 79 -6.17 -14.08 -3.39
CA PRO A 79 -7.11 -13.40 -4.28
C PRO A 79 -7.83 -12.22 -3.62
N SER A 80 -8.01 -12.24 -2.31
CA SER A 80 -8.62 -11.14 -1.56
C SER A 80 -7.71 -9.92 -1.50
N TRP A 81 -6.39 -10.06 -1.66
CA TRP A 81 -5.45 -8.94 -1.61
C TRP A 81 -5.34 -8.21 -2.94
N ARG A 82 -5.61 -8.93 -4.03
CA ARG A 82 -5.49 -8.42 -5.40
C ARG A 82 -6.54 -7.34 -5.71
N VAL A 83 -6.26 -6.51 -6.71
CA VAL A 83 -7.22 -5.51 -7.24
C VAL A 83 -7.88 -5.92 -8.57
N ASP A 84 -7.31 -6.89 -9.28
CA ASP A 84 -7.79 -7.39 -10.57
C ASP A 84 -8.79 -8.56 -10.44
N THR A 85 -8.91 -9.16 -9.25
CA THR A 85 -9.86 -10.25 -8.99
C THR A 85 -11.22 -9.73 -8.54
N LYS A 86 -12.29 -10.48 -8.86
CA LYS A 86 -13.67 -10.18 -8.40
C LYS A 86 -13.77 -10.08 -6.88
N GLU A 87 -12.99 -10.89 -6.17
CA GLU A 87 -12.92 -10.92 -4.71
C GLU A 87 -12.22 -9.68 -4.15
N GLY A 88 -11.15 -9.24 -4.80
CA GLY A 88 -10.46 -7.98 -4.56
C GLY A 88 -11.36 -6.76 -4.67
N ILE A 89 -12.13 -6.67 -5.75
CA ILE A 89 -13.09 -5.57 -6.01
C ILE A 89 -14.18 -5.56 -4.94
N ARG A 90 -14.73 -6.73 -4.58
CA ARG A 90 -15.75 -6.84 -3.54
C ARG A 90 -15.21 -6.47 -2.16
N GLY A 91 -13.96 -6.87 -1.87
CA GLY A 91 -13.24 -6.46 -0.67
C GLY A 91 -13.07 -4.93 -0.62
N ALA A 92 -12.62 -4.32 -1.71
CA ALA A 92 -12.40 -2.87 -1.77
C ALA A 92 -13.68 -2.09 -1.49
N ARG A 93 -14.81 -2.55 -2.07
CA ARG A 93 -16.12 -1.93 -1.84
C ARG A 93 -16.55 -2.04 -0.37
N ARG A 94 -16.30 -3.17 0.30
CA ARG A 94 -16.58 -3.32 1.74
C ARG A 94 -15.74 -2.37 2.58
N ASP A 95 -14.46 -2.23 2.25
CA ASP A 95 -13.58 -1.32 2.98
C ASP A 95 -14.02 0.13 2.83
N THR A 96 -14.35 0.55 1.61
CA THR A 96 -14.88 1.91 1.35
C THR A 96 -16.17 2.15 2.12
N LEU A 97 -17.10 1.18 2.14
CA LEU A 97 -18.35 1.29 2.90
C LEU A 97 -18.10 1.37 4.41
N ALA A 98 -17.17 0.57 4.95
CA ALA A 98 -16.81 0.61 6.36
C ALA A 98 -16.17 1.96 6.74
N THR A 99 -15.26 2.47 5.91
CA THR A 99 -14.64 3.79 6.13
C THR A 99 -15.68 4.91 6.08
N CYS A 100 -16.56 4.92 5.08
CA CYS A 100 -17.64 5.91 5.00
C CYS A 100 -18.58 5.82 6.21
N GLY A 101 -18.96 4.62 6.64
CA GLY A 101 -19.79 4.41 7.83
C GLY A 101 -19.14 4.95 9.11
N CYS A 102 -17.85 4.66 9.32
CA CYS A 102 -17.10 5.20 10.46
C CYS A 102 -17.03 6.73 10.44
N VAL A 103 -16.79 7.34 9.27
CA VAL A 103 -16.73 8.80 9.15
C VAL A 103 -18.08 9.44 9.48
N VAL A 104 -19.19 8.88 8.99
CA VAL A 104 -20.55 9.37 9.29
C VAL A 104 -20.86 9.24 10.78
N LEU A 105 -20.49 8.11 11.40
CA LEU A 105 -20.67 7.91 12.85
C LEU A 105 -19.88 8.93 13.67
N MET A 106 -18.61 9.17 13.33
CA MET A 106 -17.80 10.18 14.02
C MET A 106 -18.40 11.58 13.87
N LEU A 107 -18.91 11.93 12.68
CA LEU A 107 -19.58 13.20 12.45
C LEU A 107 -20.83 13.35 13.33
N ALA A 108 -21.64 12.29 13.42
CA ALA A 108 -22.84 12.27 14.26
C ALA A 108 -22.51 12.43 15.75
N VAL A 109 -21.43 11.79 16.22
CA VAL A 109 -20.95 11.95 17.61
C VAL A 109 -20.50 13.38 17.87
N VAL A 110 -19.73 13.99 16.96
CA VAL A 110 -19.30 15.40 17.11
C VAL A 110 -20.50 16.34 17.17
N ILE A 111 -21.50 16.14 16.30
CA ILE A 111 -22.74 16.93 16.31
C ILE A 111 -23.51 16.73 17.61
N ALA A 112 -23.67 15.49 18.07
CA ALA A 112 -24.38 15.19 19.31
C ALA A 112 -23.69 15.83 20.52
N VAL A 113 -22.36 15.75 20.61
CA VAL A 113 -21.59 16.40 21.66
C VAL A 113 -21.79 17.91 21.61
N ALA A 114 -21.65 18.54 20.43
CA ALA A 114 -21.84 19.97 20.27
C ALA A 114 -23.22 20.45 20.72
N VAL A 115 -24.29 19.69 20.39
CA VAL A 115 -25.67 19.98 20.82
C VAL A 115 -25.86 19.78 22.32
N LEU A 116 -25.27 18.76 22.93
CA LEU A 116 -25.36 18.49 24.37
C LEU A 116 -24.58 19.50 25.22
N SER A 117 -23.55 20.12 24.66
CA SER A 117 -22.75 21.15 25.33
C SER A 117 -23.20 22.59 25.06
N SER A 118 -24.31 22.77 24.31
CA SER A 118 -24.98 24.05 24.08
C SER A 118 -26.18 24.24 25.00
#